data_AF-A0A2E7W2T3-F1
#
_entry.id   AF-A0A2E7W2T3-F1
#
_cell.length_a   1.000
_cell.length_b   1.000
_cell.length_c   1.000
_cell.angle_alpha   90.00
_cell.angle_beta   90.00
_cell.angle_gamma   90.00
#
_symmetry.space_group_name_H-M   'P 1'
#
loop_
_entity.id
_entity.type
_entity.pdbx_description
1 polymer ?
#
loop_
_entity_poly.entity_id
_entity_poly.type
_entity_poly.pdbx_seq_one_letter_code
_entity_poly.pdbx_strand_id
1 'polypeptide(L)'
;MNCSICLEQLETQHSLDCGHSFHPSCIVNWFRRGHDSCPECRDVVTLKTTYMDVWSRAKLVIRIATKKNGDKKVKKAYLSYKKTKENFKKIKEEHKLFKREHREIINKFHTLRRTYWQLRRRERDKRRQLGLMACEGLPSII
;
A
#
# COMPACT_ATOMS: atom_id res chain seq x y z
N MET A 1 -30.42 -21.61 -4.57
CA MET A 1 -30.07 -20.25 -5.02
C MET A 1 -28.61 -20.27 -5.44
N ASN A 2 -28.27 -19.67 -6.58
CA ASN A 2 -26.91 -19.68 -7.13
C ASN A 2 -26.33 -18.26 -7.10
N CYS A 3 -25.02 -18.15 -6.95
CA CYS A 3 -24.31 -16.87 -6.94
C CYS A 3 -24.17 -16.35 -8.36
N SER A 4 -24.71 -15.18 -8.69
CA SER A 4 -24.60 -14.62 -10.06
C SER A 4 -23.19 -14.11 -10.43
N ILE A 5 -22.23 -14.11 -9.50
CA ILE A 5 -20.83 -13.74 -9.77
C ILE A 5 -20.02 -14.95 -10.27
N CYS A 6 -20.16 -16.13 -9.64
CA CYS A 6 -19.41 -17.34 -10.01
C CYS A 6 -20.28 -18.44 -10.64
N LEU A 7 -21.59 -18.28 -10.65
CA LEU A 7 -22.61 -19.21 -11.16
C LEU A 7 -22.72 -20.54 -10.40
N GLU A 8 -22.05 -20.67 -9.25
CA GLU A 8 -22.09 -21.86 -8.38
C GLU A 8 -23.19 -21.75 -7.31
N GLN A 9 -23.53 -22.89 -6.70
CA GLN A 9 -24.54 -22.97 -5.66
C GLN A 9 -24.09 -22.23 -4.38
N LEU A 10 -25.01 -21.47 -3.77
CA LEU A 10 -24.72 -20.74 -2.52
C LEU A 10 -24.72 -21.71 -1.32
N GLU A 11 -23.53 -22.06 -0.84
CA GLU A 11 -23.35 -22.78 0.43
C GLU A 11 -23.43 -21.82 1.63
N THR A 12 -22.78 -20.66 1.49
CA THR A 12 -22.87 -19.53 2.42
C THR A 12 -23.25 -18.29 1.63
N GLN A 13 -24.25 -17.56 2.11
CA GLN A 13 -24.77 -16.38 1.42
C GLN A 13 -24.66 -15.13 2.28
N HIS A 14 -24.34 -14.02 1.62
CA HIS A 14 -24.45 -12.67 2.17
C HIS A 14 -25.42 -11.88 1.28
N SER A 15 -26.46 -11.35 1.90
CA SER A 15 -27.49 -10.54 1.23
C SER A 15 -27.15 -9.07 1.35
N LEU A 16 -27.22 -8.34 0.23
CA LEU A 16 -27.11 -6.88 0.21
C LEU A 16 -28.43 -6.23 0.65
N ASP A 17 -28.42 -4.93 0.94
CA ASP A 17 -29.61 -4.15 1.30
C ASP A 17 -30.70 -4.17 0.20
N CYS A 18 -30.31 -4.40 -1.06
CA CYS A 18 -31.23 -4.59 -2.18
C CYS A 18 -31.84 -6.01 -2.27
N GLY A 19 -31.53 -6.90 -1.31
CA GLY A 19 -32.09 -8.25 -1.21
C GLY A 19 -31.36 -9.33 -2.02
N HIS A 20 -30.41 -8.97 -2.89
CA HIS A 20 -29.65 -9.94 -3.69
C HIS A 20 -28.56 -10.62 -2.85
N SER A 21 -28.37 -11.93 -3.07
CA SER A 21 -27.51 -12.78 -2.25
C SER A 21 -26.37 -13.43 -3.05
N PHE A 22 -25.17 -13.41 -2.47
CA PHE A 22 -23.93 -13.85 -3.13
C PHE A 22 -23.05 -14.60 -2.14
N HIS A 23 -22.03 -15.34 -2.62
CA HIS A 23 -20.99 -15.83 -1.72
C HIS A 23 -20.26 -14.63 -1.10
N PRO A 24 -19.95 -14.66 0.22
CA PRO A 24 -19.20 -13.61 0.89
C PRO A 24 -17.88 -13.28 0.18
N SER A 25 -17.15 -14.30 -0.30
CA SER A 25 -15.90 -14.14 -1.05
C SER A 25 -16.11 -13.43 -2.39
N CYS A 26 -17.14 -13.80 -3.13
CA CYS A 26 -17.47 -13.23 -4.43
C CYS A 26 -17.85 -11.75 -4.30
N ILE A 27 -18.76 -11.42 -3.37
CA ILE A 27 -19.23 -10.04 -3.22
C ILE A 27 -18.16 -9.11 -2.62
N VAL A 28 -17.33 -9.62 -1.71
CA VAL A 28 -16.17 -8.86 -1.20
C VAL A 28 -15.15 -8.60 -2.32
N ASN A 29 -14.87 -9.59 -3.17
CA ASN A 29 -13.97 -9.41 -4.30
C ASN A 29 -14.53 -8.42 -5.32
N TRP A 30 -15.84 -8.42 -5.55
CA TRP A 30 -16.51 -7.44 -6.41
C TRP A 30 -16.27 -6.00 -5.93
N PHE A 31 -16.50 -5.73 -4.63
CA PHE A 31 -16.24 -4.40 -4.07
C PHE A 31 -14.75 -4.03 -4.06
N ARG A 32 -13.86 -4.99 -3.77
CA ARG A 32 -12.40 -4.77 -3.80
C ARG A 32 -11.86 -4.42 -5.18
N ARG A 33 -12.55 -4.83 -6.25
CA ARG A 33 -12.21 -4.50 -7.64
C ARG A 33 -12.67 -3.09 -8.05
N GLY A 34 -13.27 -2.33 -7.13
CA GLY A 34 -13.63 -0.93 -7.34
C GLY A 34 -15.06 -0.72 -7.82
N HIS A 35 -15.90 -1.77 -7.81
CA HIS A 35 -17.33 -1.61 -7.99
C HIS A 35 -17.98 -1.22 -6.67
N ASP A 36 -19.01 -0.38 -6.70
CA ASP A 36 -19.76 0.11 -5.54
C ASP A 36 -21.25 -0.21 -5.63
N SER A 37 -21.63 -1.11 -6.53
CA SER A 37 -23.02 -1.44 -6.86
C SER A 37 -23.28 -2.94 -6.80
N CYS A 38 -24.54 -3.32 -6.61
CA CYS A 38 -24.98 -4.71 -6.68
C CYS A 38 -24.73 -5.30 -8.09
N PRO A 39 -24.14 -6.49 -8.22
CA PRO A 39 -23.94 -7.15 -9.52
C PRO A 39 -25.23 -7.40 -10.31
N GLU A 40 -26.37 -7.57 -9.63
CA GLU A 40 -27.64 -7.90 -10.29
C GLU A 40 -28.48 -6.66 -10.61
N CYS A 41 -28.88 -5.89 -9.61
CA CYS A 41 -29.74 -4.72 -9.80
C CYS A 41 -28.99 -3.41 -10.04
N ARG A 42 -27.66 -3.40 -9.88
CA ARG A 42 -26.81 -2.19 -9.94
C ARG A 42 -27.14 -1.12 -8.92
N ASP A 43 -27.95 -1.43 -7.90
CA ASP A 43 -28.16 -0.53 -6.77
C ASP A 43 -26.82 -0.21 -6.11
N VAL A 44 -26.50 1.08 -6.04
CA VAL A 44 -25.27 1.53 -5.40
C VAL A 44 -25.37 1.17 -3.93
N VAL A 45 -24.47 0.30 -3.50
CA VAL A 45 -24.25 0.01 -2.09
C VAL A 45 -23.55 1.24 -1.53
N THR A 46 -24.37 2.24 -1.21
CA THR A 46 -23.92 3.37 -0.41
C THR A 46 -23.56 2.79 0.93
N LEU A 47 -22.28 2.47 1.12
CA LEU A 47 -21.75 2.37 2.46
C LEU A 47 -22.10 3.71 3.09
N LYS A 48 -23.14 3.74 3.93
CA LYS A 48 -23.48 4.88 4.78
C LYS A 48 -22.36 4.98 5.80
N THR A 49 -21.15 5.31 5.35
CA THR A 49 -20.04 5.51 6.24
C THR A 49 -20.27 6.88 6.87
N THR A 50 -20.89 6.85 8.05
CA THR A 50 -20.63 7.83 9.11
C THR A 50 -19.11 8.02 9.33
N TYR A 51 -18.32 7.04 8.89
CA TYR A 51 -16.87 7.06 8.83
C TYR A 51 -16.32 7.66 7.54
N MET A 52 -15.82 8.89 7.63
CA MET A 52 -14.91 9.42 6.62
C MET A 52 -13.48 8.93 6.88
N ASP A 53 -12.80 8.42 5.83
CA ASP A 53 -11.38 8.15 5.93
C ASP A 53 -10.59 9.44 6.23
N VAL A 54 -9.46 9.29 6.90
CA VAL A 54 -8.65 10.41 7.40
C VAL A 54 -8.19 11.34 6.27
N TRP A 55 -7.88 10.79 5.09
CA TRP A 55 -7.42 11.58 3.95
C TRP A 55 -8.54 12.42 3.35
N SER A 56 -9.73 11.83 3.18
CA SER A 56 -10.92 12.54 2.72
C SER A 56 -11.34 13.61 3.72
N ARG A 57 -11.27 13.31 5.03
CA ARG A 57 -11.56 14.29 6.09
C ARG A 57 -10.57 15.45 6.08
N ALA A 58 -9.28 15.19 5.87
CA ALA A 58 -8.26 16.23 5.79
C ALA A 58 -8.55 17.25 4.67
N LYS A 59 -9.06 16.80 3.51
CA LYS A 59 -9.47 17.72 2.41
C LYS A 59 -10.55 18.70 2.85
N LEU A 60 -11.56 18.23 3.58
CA LEU A 60 -12.62 19.09 4.11
C LEU A 60 -12.09 20.06 5.18
N VAL A 61 -11.27 19.56 6.11
CA VAL A 61 -10.66 20.38 7.17
C VAL A 61 -9.82 21.50 6.57
N ILE A 62 -9.02 21.23 5.53
CA ILE A 62 -8.25 22.25 4.81
C ILE A 62 -9.17 23.33 4.21
N ARG A 63 -10.28 22.95 3.56
CA ARG A 63 -11.27 23.91 3.01
C ARG A 63 -11.97 24.75 4.09
N ILE A 64 -12.20 24.17 5.28
CA ILE A 64 -12.81 24.90 6.40
C ILE A 64 -11.79 25.88 6.99
N ALA A 65 -10.53 25.45 7.14
CA ALA A 65 -9.45 26.25 7.71
C ALA A 65 -9.14 27.51 6.88
N THR A 66 -9.39 27.50 5.56
CA THR A 66 -9.20 28.67 4.68
C THR A 66 -10.28 29.74 4.83
N LYS A 67 -11.41 29.45 5.50
CA LYS A 67 -12.52 30.41 5.69
C LYS A 67 -12.26 31.32 6.91
N LYS A 68 -12.80 32.55 6.88
CA LYS A 68 -12.59 33.59 7.91
C LYS A 68 -13.03 33.18 9.33
N ASN A 69 -14.03 32.31 9.50
CA ASN A 69 -14.57 31.89 10.81
C ASN A 69 -14.06 30.50 11.30
N GLY A 70 -12.91 30.01 10.81
CA GLY A 70 -12.34 28.75 11.30
C GLY A 70 -11.74 28.84 12.72
N ASP A 71 -11.89 27.76 13.50
CA ASP A 71 -11.25 27.55 14.81
C ASP A 71 -9.75 27.90 14.78
N LYS A 72 -9.29 28.68 15.77
CA LYS A 72 -7.89 29.11 15.93
C LYS A 72 -6.93 27.91 15.91
N LYS A 73 -7.28 26.80 16.56
CA LYS A 73 -6.46 25.58 16.61
C LYS A 73 -6.28 24.97 15.22
N VAL A 74 -7.38 24.89 14.46
CA VAL A 74 -7.39 24.36 13.10
C VAL A 74 -6.62 25.26 12.14
N LYS A 75 -6.76 26.59 12.25
CA LYS A 75 -6.00 27.54 11.44
C LYS A 75 -4.49 27.45 11.69
N LYS A 76 -4.06 27.35 12.95
CA LYS A 76 -2.65 27.17 13.29
C LYS A 76 -2.07 25.89 12.66
N ALA A 77 -2.80 24.78 12.75
CA ALA A 77 -2.42 23.52 12.11
C ALA A 77 -2.34 23.64 10.57
N TYR A 78 -3.32 24.32 9.96
CA TYR A 78 -3.32 24.56 8.50
C TYR A 78 -2.13 25.40 8.04
N LEU A 79 -1.77 26.47 8.76
CA LEU A 79 -0.60 27.30 8.44
C LEU A 79 0.71 26.50 8.52
N SER A 80 0.85 25.65 9.55
CA SER A 80 1.97 24.72 9.66
C SER A 80 2.02 23.76 8.47
N TYR A 81 0.90 23.12 8.12
CA TYR A 81 0.78 22.27 6.94
C TYR A 81 1.15 23.02 5.65
N LYS A 82 0.69 24.26 5.47
CA LYS A 82 0.97 25.08 4.28
C LYS A 82 2.47 25.33 4.14
N LYS A 83 3.14 25.72 5.23
CA LYS A 83 4.61 25.93 5.26
C LYS A 83 5.35 24.65 4.89
N THR A 84 4.98 23.51 5.48
CA THR A 84 5.59 22.20 5.17
C THR A 84 5.39 21.83 3.70
N LYS A 85 4.19 22.06 3.16
CA LYS A 85 3.86 21.79 1.76
C LYS A 85 4.69 22.65 0.80
N GLU A 86 4.91 23.92 1.12
CA GLU A 86 5.75 24.81 0.33
C GLU A 86 7.22 24.38 0.36
N ASN A 87 7.76 24.04 1.54
CA ASN A 87 9.12 23.52 1.66
C ASN A 87 9.31 22.20 0.90
N PHE A 88 8.31 21.31 0.97
CA PHE A 88 8.32 20.06 0.22
C PHE A 88 8.37 20.30 -1.30
N LYS A 89 7.65 21.30 -1.82
CA LYS A 89 7.71 21.65 -3.26
C LYS A 89 9.13 22.03 -3.69
N LYS A 90 9.86 22.78 -2.87
CA LYS A 90 11.25 23.19 -3.18
C LYS A 90 12.18 21.98 -3.26
N ILE A 91 12.23 21.18 -2.20
CA ILE A 91 13.07 19.97 -2.13
C ILE A 91 12.67 18.92 -3.18
N LYS A 92 11.39 18.83 -3.54
CA LYS A 92 10.92 17.87 -4.55
C LYS A 92 11.58 18.09 -5.90
N GLU A 93 11.75 19.34 -6.33
CA GLU A 93 12.36 19.61 -7.63
C GLU A 93 13.88 19.41 -7.57
N GLU A 94 14.55 19.82 -6.49
CA GLU A 94 15.98 19.53 -6.26
C GLU A 94 16.25 18.02 -6.25
N HIS A 95 15.44 17.24 -5.52
CA HIS A 95 15.56 15.79 -5.47
C HIS A 95 15.36 15.15 -6.85
N LYS A 96 14.40 15.63 -7.65
CA LYS A 96 14.21 15.16 -9.02
C LYS A 96 15.40 15.50 -9.91
N LEU A 97 15.95 16.70 -9.79
CA LEU A 97 17.10 17.15 -10.56
C LEU A 97 18.32 16.30 -10.23
N PHE A 98 18.65 16.16 -8.94
CA PHE A 98 19.74 15.31 -8.46
C PHE A 98 19.61 13.87 -8.96
N LYS A 99 18.40 13.28 -8.88
CA LYS A 99 18.15 11.94 -9.38
C LYS A 99 18.36 11.82 -10.90
N ARG A 100 18.07 12.88 -11.66
CA ARG A 100 18.24 12.93 -13.11
C ARG A 100 19.71 13.07 -13.49
N GLU A 101 20.42 14.02 -12.89
CA GLU A 101 21.84 14.31 -13.14
C GLU A 101 22.73 13.14 -12.73
N HIS A 102 22.44 12.50 -11.60
CA HIS A 102 23.25 11.40 -11.08
C HIS A 102 22.65 10.02 -11.35
N ARG A 103 21.79 9.88 -12.37
CA ARG A 103 21.08 8.63 -12.67
C ARG A 103 22.02 7.44 -12.82
N GLU A 104 23.15 7.61 -13.51
CA GLU A 104 24.13 6.55 -13.74
C GLU A 104 24.79 6.10 -12.44
N ILE A 105 25.22 7.06 -11.61
CA ILE A 105 25.84 6.79 -10.31
C ILE A 105 24.84 6.08 -9.38
N ILE A 106 23.60 6.56 -9.33
CA ILE A 106 22.52 5.96 -8.51
C ILE A 106 22.23 4.54 -8.97
N ASN A 107 22.11 4.31 -10.28
CA ASN A 107 21.88 2.98 -10.83
C ASN A 107 23.06 2.04 -10.54
N LYS A 108 24.30 2.53 -10.72
CA LYS A 108 25.52 1.79 -10.40
C LYS A 108 25.56 1.44 -8.91
N PHE A 109 25.22 2.37 -8.03
CA PHE A 109 25.12 2.14 -6.58
C PHE A 109 24.10 1.04 -6.25
N HIS A 110 22.90 1.10 -6.83
CA HIS A 110 21.88 0.07 -6.61
C HIS A 110 22.33 -1.31 -7.10
N THR A 111 22.97 -1.37 -8.27
CA THR A 111 23.54 -2.60 -8.83
C THR A 111 24.64 -3.15 -7.94
N LEU A 112 25.64 -2.34 -7.59
CA LEU A 112 26.75 -2.74 -6.72
C LEU A 112 26.26 -3.23 -5.36
N ARG A 113 25.33 -2.49 -4.74
CA ARG A 113 24.74 -2.88 -3.46
C ARG A 113 24.05 -4.24 -3.57
N ARG A 114 23.25 -4.46 -4.60
CA ARG A 114 22.57 -5.75 -4.83
C ARG A 114 23.60 -6.87 -5.01
N THR A 115 24.58 -6.70 -5.88
CA THR A 115 25.61 -7.70 -6.18
C THR A 115 26.45 -8.04 -4.95
N TYR A 116 26.87 -7.02 -4.18
CA TYR A 116 27.62 -7.22 -2.94
C TYR A 116 26.87 -8.14 -1.96
N TRP A 117 25.60 -7.85 -1.68
CA TRP A 117 24.81 -8.65 -0.74
C TRP A 117 24.53 -10.07 -1.27
N GLN A 118 24.37 -10.23 -2.59
CA GLN A 118 24.22 -11.55 -3.21
C GLN A 118 25.51 -12.38 -3.08
N LEU A 119 26.66 -11.81 -3.42
CA LEU A 119 27.95 -12.49 -3.34
C LEU A 119 28.34 -12.80 -1.89
N ARG A 120 28.13 -11.86 -0.97
CA ARG A 120 28.38 -12.07 0.47
C ARG A 120 27.54 -13.21 1.03
N ARG A 121 26.28 -13.33 0.63
CA ARG A 121 25.43 -14.47 1.03
C ARG A 121 25.98 -15.77 0.47
N ARG A 122 26.32 -15.81 -0.83
CA ARG A 122 26.88 -17.00 -1.49
C ARG A 122 28.20 -17.44 -0.87
N GLU A 123 29.08 -16.51 -0.53
CA GLU A 123 30.36 -16.80 0.16
C GLU A 123 30.10 -17.45 1.51
N ARG A 124 29.17 -16.91 2.31
CA ARG A 124 28.76 -17.51 3.57
C ARG A 124 28.18 -18.92 3.40
N ASP A 125 27.34 -19.13 2.39
CA ASP A 125 26.73 -20.44 2.12
C ASP A 125 27.79 -21.46 1.69
N LYS A 126 28.72 -21.09 0.80
CA LYS A 126 29.85 -21.94 0.40
C LYS A 126 30.75 -22.24 1.59
N ARG A 127 31.04 -21.25 2.44
CA ARG A 127 31.81 -21.44 3.66
C ARG A 127 31.12 -22.41 4.62
N ARG A 128 29.79 -22.34 4.74
CA ARG A 128 29.00 -23.32 5.50
C ARG A 128 29.09 -24.71 4.88
N GLN A 129 28.99 -24.83 3.56
CA GLN A 129 29.15 -26.11 2.86
C GLN A 129 30.53 -26.73 3.08
N LEU A 130 31.60 -25.94 2.99
CA LEU A 130 32.97 -26.40 3.32
C LEU A 130 33.04 -26.91 4.76
N GLY A 131 32.42 -26.18 5.69
CA GLY A 131 32.36 -26.60 7.09
C GLY A 131 31.54 -27.87 7.34
N LEU A 132 30.72 -28.32 6.39
CA LEU A 132 29.95 -29.56 6.45
C LEU A 132 30.65 -30.76 5.82
N MET A 133 31.78 -30.56 5.14
CA MET A 133 32.52 -31.62 4.47
C MET A 133 33.30 -32.46 5.47
N ALA A 134 33.27 -33.78 5.31
CA ALA A 134 34.18 -34.67 6.02
C ALA A 134 35.59 -34.53 5.41
N CYS A 135 36.59 -34.30 6.25
CA CYS A 135 37.99 -34.18 5.85
C CYS A 135 38.86 -34.96 6.85
N GLU A 136 39.84 -35.71 6.37
CA GLU A 136 40.75 -36.47 7.21
C GLU A 136 41.51 -35.53 8.16
N GLY A 137 41.56 -35.87 9.45
CA GLY A 137 42.21 -35.06 10.49
C GLY A 137 41.34 -33.97 11.11
N LEU A 138 40.07 -33.80 10.71
CA LEU A 138 39.12 -32.90 11.39
C LEU A 138 38.07 -33.68 12.22
N PRO A 139 37.65 -33.15 13.39
CA PRO A 139 36.58 -33.76 14.18
C PRO A 139 35.26 -33.83 13.41
N SER A 140 34.47 -34.88 13.67
CA SER A 140 33.11 -34.99 13.15
C SER A 140 32.23 -33.87 13.69
N ILE A 141 31.37 -33.32 12.83
CA ILE A 141 30.42 -32.27 13.18
C ILE A 141 29.29 -32.90 14.02
N ILE A 142 28.97 -32.29 15.17
CA ILE A 142 27.89 -32.69 16.09
C ILE A 142 26.52 -32.33 15.49
#